data_AF-R6HGU6-F1
#
_entry.id   AF-R6HGU6-F1
#
_cell.length_a   1.000
_cell.length_b   1.000
_cell.length_c   1.000
_cell.angle_alpha   90.00
_cell.angle_beta   90.00
_cell.angle_gamma   90.00
#
_symmetry.space_group_name_H-M   'P 1'
#
loop_
_entity.id
_entity.type
_entity.pdbx_description
1 polymer ?
#
loop_
_entity_poly.entity_id
_entity_poly.type
_entity_poly.pdbx_seq_one_letter_code
_entity_poly.pdbx_strand_id
1 'polypeptide(L)'
;MYYFQKLAHEGKISSDIPIYIDSPMANKATQIVLGNPQEFDDEARAIYEMQGRHLLSMKQLHFTATAQESRMINEMPGTKIILSASGMCDAGRILHHLKHNLWREDSSVIIAGYQADGCLGRKLIEGVRQVKIMGEDIRVNARIYNLKGFSAHADKEQLLNWYGKMAQKPKAFFVTHGEVDASMELAGELQRRIGTAAYIPQYGDSVNISGSEWQVTEAAVASDVPEVAALKDYLKNLERTYLQHRAKIEQVVARDSGKVKDIRKKLEKIKKYVDDMLSSL
;
A
#
# COMPACT_ATOMS: atom_id res chain seq x y z
N MET A 1 -15.40 -5.86 6.73
CA MET A 1 -16.75 -6.09 7.29
C MET A 1 -17.42 -7.29 6.65
N TYR A 2 -17.55 -7.36 5.33
CA TYR A 2 -18.05 -8.54 4.59
C TYR A 2 -17.47 -9.88 5.11
N TYR A 3 -16.15 -10.00 5.21
CA TYR A 3 -15.50 -11.22 5.72
C TYR A 3 -15.82 -11.51 7.19
N PHE A 4 -15.98 -10.49 8.03
CA PHE A 4 -16.39 -10.70 9.42
C PHE A 4 -17.79 -11.32 9.48
N GLN A 5 -18.70 -10.89 8.60
CA GLN A 5 -20.04 -11.46 8.52
C GLN A 5 -20.01 -12.92 8.07
N LYS A 6 -19.23 -13.23 7.05
CA LYS A 6 -19.03 -14.61 6.57
C LYS A 6 -18.46 -15.50 7.69
N LEU A 7 -17.41 -15.03 8.37
CA LEU A 7 -16.78 -15.77 9.47
C LEU A 7 -17.69 -15.94 10.69
N ALA A 8 -18.50 -14.92 11.01
CA ALA A 8 -19.49 -15.02 12.08
C ALA A 8 -20.60 -16.02 11.71
N HIS A 9 -21.08 -16.01 10.46
CA HIS A 9 -22.07 -16.97 9.96
C HIS A 9 -21.53 -18.41 9.97
N GLU A 10 -20.25 -18.60 9.65
CA GLU A 10 -19.56 -19.89 9.72
C GLU A 10 -19.19 -20.32 11.15
N GLY A 11 -19.50 -19.52 12.18
CA GLY A 11 -19.16 -19.82 13.58
C GLY A 11 -17.67 -19.76 13.91
N LYS A 12 -16.84 -19.18 13.03
CA LYS A 12 -15.38 -19.03 13.22
C LYS A 12 -15.01 -17.86 14.11
N ILE A 13 -15.91 -16.89 14.26
CA ILE A 13 -15.79 -15.78 15.20
C ILE A 13 -17.01 -15.84 16.12
N SER A 14 -16.76 -15.89 17.44
CA SER A 14 -17.84 -15.86 18.42
C SER A 14 -18.67 -14.58 18.27
N SER A 15 -20.00 -14.73 18.35
CA SER A 15 -20.95 -13.62 18.38
C SER A 15 -20.78 -12.70 19.57
N ASP A 16 -20.08 -13.15 20.61
CA ASP A 16 -19.88 -12.39 21.85
C ASP A 16 -18.69 -11.44 21.79
N ILE A 17 -17.89 -11.51 20.72
CA ILE A 17 -16.74 -10.61 20.53
C ILE A 17 -17.20 -9.35 19.79
N PRO A 18 -17.21 -8.18 20.43
CA PRO A 18 -17.60 -6.93 19.79
C PRO A 18 -16.58 -6.50 18.72
N ILE A 19 -17.10 -6.00 17.61
CA ILE A 19 -16.37 -5.47 16.46
C ILE A 19 -16.69 -3.98 16.36
N TYR A 20 -15.70 -3.12 16.59
CA TYR A 20 -15.85 -1.67 16.51
C TYR A 20 -15.31 -1.12 15.20
N ILE A 21 -16.10 -0.29 14.52
CA ILE A 21 -15.66 0.57 13.42
C ILE A 21 -15.38 1.95 14.00
N ASP A 22 -14.09 2.24 14.24
CA ASP A 22 -13.63 3.48 14.85
C ASP A 22 -13.00 4.45 13.84
N SER A 23 -13.85 4.97 12.97
CA SER A 23 -13.52 6.06 12.05
C SER A 23 -14.79 6.74 11.56
N PRO A 24 -15.01 8.04 11.83
CA PRO A 24 -16.17 8.77 11.31
C PRO A 24 -16.25 8.72 9.79
N MET A 25 -15.09 8.71 9.13
CA MET A 25 -15.02 8.59 7.67
C MET A 25 -15.42 7.19 7.20
N ALA A 26 -14.95 6.13 7.89
CA ALA A 26 -15.36 4.77 7.56
C ALA A 26 -16.86 4.56 7.76
N ASN A 27 -17.45 5.15 8.80
CA ASN A 27 -18.90 5.09 9.04
C ASN A 27 -19.68 5.71 7.88
N LYS A 28 -19.29 6.93 7.44
CA LYS A 28 -19.92 7.61 6.31
C LYS A 28 -19.73 6.85 4.99
N ALA A 29 -18.52 6.37 4.71
CA ALA A 29 -18.24 5.58 3.51
C ALA A 29 -19.07 4.28 3.50
N THR A 30 -19.21 3.63 4.66
CA THR A 30 -20.04 2.43 4.80
C THR A 30 -21.51 2.73 4.51
N GLN A 31 -22.04 3.85 5.01
CA GLN A 31 -23.42 4.25 4.72
C GLN A 31 -23.67 4.50 3.23
N ILE A 32 -22.70 5.10 2.52
CA ILE A 32 -22.77 5.29 1.07
C ILE A 32 -22.84 3.93 0.38
N VAL A 33 -21.95 2.98 0.71
CA VAL A 33 -21.96 1.64 0.10
C VAL A 33 -23.28 0.93 0.37
N LEU A 34 -23.75 0.92 1.61
CA LEU A 34 -25.01 0.25 1.98
C LEU A 34 -26.25 0.89 1.33
N GLY A 35 -26.20 2.19 1.03
CA GLY A 35 -27.26 2.92 0.33
C GLY A 35 -27.27 2.72 -1.19
N ASN A 36 -26.28 2.02 -1.76
CA ASN A 36 -26.15 1.81 -3.20
C ASN A 36 -26.08 0.29 -3.56
N PRO A 37 -27.13 -0.50 -3.27
CA PRO A 37 -27.12 -1.94 -3.51
C PRO A 37 -27.02 -2.33 -4.99
N GLN A 38 -27.30 -1.40 -5.92
CA GLN A 38 -27.11 -1.60 -7.36
C GLN A 38 -25.63 -1.75 -7.76
N GLU A 39 -24.70 -1.26 -6.94
CA GLU A 39 -23.25 -1.37 -7.16
C GLU A 39 -22.67 -2.67 -6.60
N PHE A 40 -23.51 -3.54 -6.00
CA PHE A 40 -23.05 -4.81 -5.45
C PHE A 40 -22.80 -5.83 -6.56
N ASP A 41 -21.67 -6.52 -6.43
CA ASP A 41 -21.40 -7.74 -7.19
C ASP A 41 -22.42 -8.84 -6.87
N ASP A 42 -22.41 -9.91 -7.66
CA ASP A 42 -23.41 -10.97 -7.57
C ASP A 42 -23.40 -11.66 -6.19
N GLU A 43 -22.23 -11.81 -5.56
CA GLU A 43 -22.10 -12.44 -4.24
C GLU A 43 -22.69 -11.55 -3.14
N ALA A 44 -22.33 -10.26 -3.12
CA ALA A 44 -22.87 -9.30 -2.16
C ALA A 44 -24.38 -9.09 -2.36
N ARG A 45 -24.86 -9.09 -3.61
CA ARG A 45 -26.30 -9.03 -3.94
C ARG A 45 -27.06 -10.24 -3.41
N ALA A 46 -26.52 -11.45 -3.60
CA ALA A 46 -27.14 -12.67 -3.10
C ALA A 46 -27.26 -12.65 -1.55
N ILE A 47 -26.21 -12.21 -0.86
CA ILE A 47 -26.23 -12.06 0.60
C ILE A 47 -27.25 -11.00 1.02
N TYR A 48 -27.25 -9.86 0.34
CA TYR A 48 -28.18 -8.76 0.60
C TYR A 48 -29.64 -9.22 0.50
N GLU A 49 -30.03 -9.91 -0.56
CA GLU A 49 -31.39 -10.43 -0.75
C GLU A 49 -31.74 -11.51 0.29
N MET A 50 -30.82 -12.47 0.53
CA MET A 50 -31.03 -13.54 1.52
C MET A 50 -31.24 -12.99 2.94
N GLN A 51 -30.64 -11.85 3.27
CA GLN A 51 -30.73 -11.21 4.58
C GLN A 51 -31.82 -10.13 4.65
N GLY A 52 -32.81 -10.18 3.76
CA GLY A 52 -33.94 -9.25 3.78
C GLY A 52 -33.52 -7.81 3.49
N ARG A 53 -32.63 -7.62 2.51
CA ARG A 53 -32.09 -6.33 2.06
C ARG A 53 -31.16 -5.65 3.08
N HIS A 54 -30.35 -6.45 3.76
CA HIS A 54 -29.32 -5.98 4.68
C HIS A 54 -27.99 -6.68 4.41
N LEU A 55 -27.00 -5.95 3.89
CA LEU A 55 -25.68 -6.53 3.62
C LEU A 55 -24.87 -6.75 4.90
N LEU A 56 -25.10 -5.94 5.94
CA LEU A 56 -24.46 -6.02 7.25
C LEU A 56 -25.50 -6.30 8.33
N SER A 57 -25.50 -7.50 8.90
CA SER A 57 -26.50 -7.96 9.90
C SER A 57 -25.90 -8.50 11.21
N MET A 58 -24.61 -8.23 11.45
CA MET A 58 -23.90 -8.67 12.66
C MET A 58 -24.31 -7.87 13.89
N LYS A 59 -24.87 -8.53 14.91
CA LYS A 59 -25.25 -7.88 16.19
C LYS A 59 -24.05 -7.32 16.96
N GLN A 60 -22.89 -7.94 16.81
CA GLN A 60 -21.66 -7.51 17.48
C GLN A 60 -20.94 -6.35 16.79
N LEU A 61 -21.48 -5.82 15.67
CA LEU A 61 -20.87 -4.71 14.93
C LEU A 61 -21.34 -3.36 15.50
N HIS A 62 -20.39 -2.53 15.93
CA HIS A 62 -20.65 -1.23 16.53
C HIS A 62 -19.90 -0.13 15.77
N PHE A 63 -20.60 0.94 15.40
CA PHE A 63 -19.99 2.12 14.78
C PHE A 63 -19.76 3.19 15.85
N THR A 64 -18.58 3.79 15.91
CA THR A 64 -18.28 4.86 16.88
C THR A 64 -18.16 6.20 16.18
N ALA A 65 -18.95 7.17 16.64
CA ALA A 65 -19.03 8.51 16.06
C ALA A 65 -18.08 9.47 16.78
N THR A 66 -17.98 9.38 18.10
CA THR A 66 -17.33 10.42 18.92
C THR A 66 -15.93 10.04 19.38
N ALA A 67 -15.13 11.05 19.72
CA ALA A 67 -13.82 10.82 20.32
C ALA A 67 -13.91 10.19 21.72
N GLN A 68 -14.99 10.45 22.46
CA GLN A 68 -15.22 9.85 23.77
C GLN A 68 -15.48 8.35 23.65
N GLU A 69 -16.36 7.94 22.73
CA GLU A 69 -16.60 6.52 22.43
C GLU A 69 -15.30 5.81 22.03
N SER A 70 -14.50 6.41 21.13
CA SER A 70 -13.20 5.88 20.72
C SER A 70 -12.24 5.65 21.90
N ARG A 71 -12.18 6.58 22.85
CA ARG A 71 -11.38 6.42 24.08
C ARG A 71 -11.87 5.26 24.94
N MET A 72 -13.19 5.18 25.16
CA MET A 72 -13.80 4.12 25.96
C MET A 72 -13.49 2.72 25.42
N ILE A 73 -13.39 2.53 24.10
CA ILE A 73 -13.02 1.23 23.50
C ILE A 73 -11.68 0.71 24.06
N ASN A 74 -10.71 1.59 24.32
CA ASN A 74 -9.40 1.22 24.85
C ASN A 74 -9.46 0.82 26.33
N GLU A 75 -10.45 1.32 27.07
CA GLU A 75 -10.63 1.07 28.51
C GLU A 75 -11.53 -0.14 28.77
N MET A 76 -12.34 -0.56 27.80
CA MET A 76 -13.22 -1.71 27.95
C MET A 76 -12.42 -3.02 28.15
N PRO A 77 -12.73 -3.80 29.20
CA PRO A 77 -12.10 -5.10 29.41
C PRO A 77 -12.58 -6.13 28.37
N GLY A 78 -11.84 -7.24 28.26
CA GLY A 78 -12.22 -8.38 27.41
C GLY A 78 -11.75 -8.30 25.95
N THR A 79 -11.96 -9.40 25.23
CA THR A 79 -11.57 -9.54 23.82
C THR A 79 -12.47 -8.68 22.93
N LYS A 80 -11.87 -7.93 22.01
CA LYS A 80 -12.59 -7.08 21.05
C LYS A 80 -11.81 -6.96 19.75
N ILE A 81 -12.51 -6.62 18.67
CA ILE A 81 -11.92 -6.34 17.36
C ILE A 81 -12.14 -4.86 17.07
N ILE A 82 -11.10 -4.15 16.64
CA ILE A 82 -11.16 -2.72 16.34
C ILE A 82 -10.68 -2.49 14.91
N LEU A 83 -11.54 -1.94 14.07
CA LEU A 83 -11.20 -1.45 12.73
C LEU A 83 -11.08 0.06 12.82
N SER A 84 -9.87 0.59 12.71
CA SER A 84 -9.63 2.03 12.81
C SER A 84 -8.78 2.53 11.64
N ALA A 85 -8.99 3.80 11.29
CA ALA A 85 -8.26 4.51 10.26
C ALA A 85 -7.20 5.43 10.89
N SER A 86 -6.11 5.79 10.19
CA SER A 86 -5.79 5.53 8.78
C SER A 86 -5.16 4.16 8.51
N GLY A 87 -5.32 3.65 7.28
CA GLY A 87 -4.83 2.34 6.87
C GLY A 87 -3.30 2.18 6.87
N MET A 88 -2.55 3.29 6.86
CA MET A 88 -1.08 3.28 6.95
C MET A 88 -0.53 3.50 8.37
N CYS A 89 -1.43 3.65 9.36
CA CYS A 89 -1.11 3.90 10.76
C CYS A 89 -0.41 5.23 11.06
N ASP A 90 -0.40 6.21 10.14
CA ASP A 90 0.31 7.49 10.37
C ASP A 90 -0.55 8.56 11.03
N ALA A 91 -1.88 8.42 10.99
CA ALA A 91 -2.79 9.46 11.44
C ALA A 91 -4.14 8.89 11.88
N GLY A 92 -4.88 9.68 12.64
CA GLY A 92 -6.25 9.35 13.07
C GLY A 92 -6.30 8.48 14.31
N ARG A 93 -7.47 7.88 14.54
CA ARG A 93 -7.78 7.15 15.78
C ARG A 93 -6.94 5.89 15.98
N ILE A 94 -6.42 5.32 14.89
CA ILE A 94 -5.53 4.16 14.95
C ILE A 94 -4.28 4.43 15.81
N LEU A 95 -3.73 5.66 15.81
CA LEU A 95 -2.57 5.99 16.64
C LEU A 95 -2.88 5.81 18.13
N HIS A 96 -4.10 6.17 18.56
CA HIS A 96 -4.54 5.97 19.93
C HIS A 96 -4.66 4.47 20.24
N HIS A 97 -5.28 3.67 19.37
CA HIS A 97 -5.38 2.24 19.60
C HIS A 97 -4.02 1.54 19.60
N LEU A 98 -3.10 1.90 18.69
CA LEU A 98 -1.73 1.38 18.70
C LEU A 98 -1.02 1.77 19.99
N LYS A 99 -1.14 3.02 20.44
CA LYS A 99 -0.54 3.46 21.70
C LYS A 99 -0.99 2.61 22.90
N HIS A 100 -2.26 2.23 22.96
CA HIS A 100 -2.80 1.43 24.07
C HIS A 100 -2.50 -0.07 23.97
N ASN A 101 -2.32 -0.61 22.75
CA ASN A 101 -2.30 -2.07 22.56
C ASN A 101 -0.96 -2.63 22.07
N LEU A 102 -0.08 -1.82 21.46
CA LEU A 102 1.13 -2.30 20.79
C LEU A 102 2.17 -2.94 21.74
N TRP A 103 2.19 -2.51 22.99
CA TRP A 103 3.07 -3.03 24.05
C TRP A 103 2.54 -4.29 24.73
N ARG A 104 1.31 -4.72 24.42
CA ARG A 104 0.67 -5.88 25.02
C ARG A 104 0.92 -7.14 24.19
N GLU A 105 1.37 -8.22 24.83
CA GLU A 105 1.64 -9.51 24.16
C GLU A 105 0.37 -10.30 23.79
N ASP A 106 -0.74 -10.00 24.45
CA ASP A 106 -2.07 -10.58 24.20
C ASP A 106 -2.80 -9.93 23.01
N SER A 107 -2.20 -8.90 22.42
CA SER A 107 -2.79 -8.11 21.35
C SER A 107 -2.18 -8.48 19.99
N SER A 108 -2.98 -8.28 18.94
CA SER A 108 -2.56 -8.49 17.55
C SER A 108 -2.92 -7.28 16.71
N VAL A 109 -2.00 -6.85 15.86
CA VAL A 109 -2.21 -5.79 14.87
C VAL A 109 -2.22 -6.45 13.50
N ILE A 110 -3.34 -6.32 12.79
CA ILE A 110 -3.52 -6.87 11.46
C ILE A 110 -3.51 -5.72 10.47
N ILE A 111 -2.52 -5.69 9.59
CA ILE A 111 -2.41 -4.72 8.52
C ILE A 111 -2.97 -5.34 7.25
N ALA A 112 -4.03 -4.74 6.72
CA ALA A 112 -4.80 -5.24 5.58
C ALA A 112 -4.70 -4.26 4.40
N GLY A 113 -3.53 -4.18 3.79
CA GLY A 113 -3.29 -3.31 2.64
C GLY A 113 -1.83 -2.92 2.47
N TYR A 114 -1.54 -2.21 1.38
CA TYR A 114 -0.23 -1.68 1.09
C TYR A 114 0.23 -0.66 2.16
N GLN A 115 1.53 -0.67 2.46
CA GLN A 115 2.18 0.26 3.38
C GLN A 115 3.33 0.94 2.65
N ALA A 116 3.21 2.24 2.44
CA ALA A 116 4.23 3.05 1.78
C ALA A 116 5.51 3.13 2.61
N ASP A 117 6.65 3.33 1.94
CA ASP A 117 7.90 3.50 2.66
C ASP A 117 7.85 4.70 3.64
N GLY A 118 8.51 4.55 4.78
CA GLY A 118 8.55 5.55 5.84
C GLY A 118 7.34 5.58 6.79
N CYS A 119 6.18 5.01 6.43
CA CYS A 119 5.00 5.00 7.30
C CYS A 119 5.17 4.11 8.54
N LEU A 120 4.37 4.38 9.58
CA LEU A 120 4.39 3.58 10.80
C LEU A 120 4.02 2.12 10.52
N GLY A 121 2.96 1.88 9.73
CA GLY A 121 2.54 0.52 9.44
C GLY A 121 3.60 -0.30 8.68
N ARG A 122 4.41 0.35 7.82
CA ARG A 122 5.56 -0.30 7.16
C ARG A 122 6.61 -0.73 8.18
N LYS A 123 6.99 0.16 9.09
CA LYS A 123 7.95 -0.15 10.17
C LYS A 123 7.49 -1.31 11.05
N LEU A 124 6.19 -1.38 11.34
CA LEU A 124 5.60 -2.49 12.10
C LEU A 124 5.73 -3.83 11.36
N ILE A 125 5.45 -3.87 10.05
CA ILE A 125 5.60 -5.08 9.23
C ILE A 125 7.06 -5.52 9.16
N GLU A 126 7.99 -4.57 9.10
CA GLU A 126 9.44 -4.84 9.06
C GLU A 126 10.01 -5.30 10.41
N GLY A 127 9.19 -5.36 11.46
CA GLY A 127 9.55 -5.99 12.73
C GLY A 127 10.31 -5.07 13.69
N VAL A 128 10.11 -3.75 13.58
CA VAL A 128 10.67 -2.79 14.54
C VAL A 128 10.23 -3.15 15.98
N ARG A 129 11.14 -3.04 16.94
CA ARG A 129 10.88 -3.40 18.35
C ARG A 129 10.39 -2.22 19.20
N GLN A 130 10.55 -1.01 18.72
CA GLN A 130 10.14 0.21 19.39
C GLN A 130 9.77 1.28 18.36
N VAL A 131 8.70 2.01 18.63
CA VAL A 131 8.22 3.11 17.76
C VAL A 131 7.86 4.32 18.60
N LYS A 132 7.98 5.51 18.03
CA LYS A 132 7.50 6.74 18.65
C LYS A 132 6.09 7.04 18.14
N ILE A 133 5.10 7.09 19.04
CA ILE A 133 3.72 7.41 18.72
C ILE A 133 3.29 8.57 19.63
N MET A 134 2.88 9.69 19.02
CA MET A 134 2.42 10.89 19.77
C MET A 134 3.44 11.38 20.82
N GLY A 135 4.73 11.34 20.49
CA GLY A 135 5.83 11.79 21.37
C GLY A 135 6.34 10.75 22.35
N GLU A 136 5.64 9.63 22.52
CA GLU A 136 6.01 8.57 23.47
C GLU A 136 6.66 7.38 22.78
N ASP A 137 7.65 6.77 23.43
CA ASP A 137 8.33 5.59 22.92
C ASP A 137 7.64 4.31 23.41
N ILE A 138 7.16 3.51 22.46
CA ILE A 138 6.28 2.36 22.72
C ILE A 138 6.98 1.09 22.23
N ARG A 139 7.06 0.08 23.10
CA ARG A 139 7.57 -1.25 22.74
C ARG A 139 6.57 -1.99 21.87
N VAL A 140 7.07 -2.73 20.88
CA VAL A 140 6.26 -3.56 19.98
C VAL A 140 6.33 -5.02 20.46
N ASN A 141 5.35 -5.39 21.28
CA ASN A 141 5.18 -6.74 21.81
C ASN A 141 3.96 -7.45 21.22
N ALA A 142 2.99 -6.69 20.72
CA ALA A 142 1.84 -7.22 20.00
C ALA A 142 2.28 -7.98 18.74
N ARG A 143 1.52 -9.02 18.39
CA ARG A 143 1.78 -9.80 17.17
C ARG A 143 1.38 -9.00 15.94
N ILE A 144 2.30 -8.81 15.00
CA ILE A 144 2.04 -8.09 13.76
C ILE A 144 1.75 -9.09 12.63
N TYR A 145 0.60 -8.96 11.99
CA TYR A 145 0.19 -9.75 10.84
C TYR A 145 0.01 -8.85 9.62
N ASN A 146 0.45 -9.33 8.46
CA ASN A 146 0.30 -8.63 7.18
C ASN A 146 -0.56 -9.47 6.22
N LEU A 147 -1.77 -8.99 5.94
CA LEU A 147 -2.70 -9.59 4.98
C LEU A 147 -2.49 -8.97 3.59
N LYS A 148 -1.59 -9.58 2.82
CA LYS A 148 -1.22 -9.09 1.48
C LYS A 148 -2.37 -9.08 0.47
N GLY A 149 -3.37 -9.95 0.64
CA GLY A 149 -4.49 -10.12 -0.31
C GLY A 149 -5.68 -9.17 -0.14
N PHE A 150 -5.63 -8.22 0.82
CA PHE A 150 -6.74 -7.31 1.10
C PHE A 150 -6.60 -5.93 0.44
N SER A 151 -5.54 -5.71 -0.34
CA SER A 151 -5.38 -4.50 -1.13
C SER A 151 -6.44 -4.45 -2.24
N ALA A 152 -7.05 -3.29 -2.47
CA ALA A 152 -7.96 -3.08 -3.60
C ALA A 152 -7.23 -2.88 -4.94
N HIS A 153 -5.89 -2.92 -4.94
CA HIS A 153 -5.08 -2.77 -6.14
C HIS A 153 -4.84 -4.12 -6.81
N ALA A 154 -4.98 -4.14 -8.13
CA ALA A 154 -4.57 -5.28 -8.93
C ALA A 154 -3.05 -5.53 -8.78
N ASP A 155 -2.67 -6.79 -8.66
CA ASP A 155 -1.26 -7.17 -8.70
C ASP A 155 -0.68 -7.05 -10.13
N LYS A 156 0.64 -7.18 -10.24
CA LYS A 156 1.36 -7.10 -11.52
C LYS A 156 0.80 -8.08 -12.57
N GLU A 157 0.50 -9.31 -12.18
CA GLU A 157 0.04 -10.34 -13.09
C GLU A 157 -1.41 -10.10 -13.54
N GLN A 158 -2.26 -9.61 -12.64
CA GLN A 158 -3.62 -9.18 -12.93
C GLN A 158 -3.63 -8.03 -13.94
N LEU A 159 -2.76 -7.02 -13.75
CA LEU A 159 -2.59 -5.92 -14.71
C LEU A 159 -2.12 -6.43 -16.08
N LEU A 160 -1.05 -7.24 -16.12
CA LEU A 160 -0.51 -7.77 -17.38
C LEU A 160 -1.51 -8.68 -18.11
N ASN A 161 -2.27 -9.50 -17.37
CA ASN A 161 -3.33 -10.32 -17.93
C ASN A 161 -4.48 -9.48 -18.48
N TRP A 162 -4.88 -8.42 -17.78
CA TRP A 162 -5.91 -7.51 -18.25
C TRP A 162 -5.49 -6.81 -19.55
N TYR A 163 -4.27 -6.25 -19.59
CA TYR A 163 -3.72 -5.63 -20.79
C TYR A 163 -3.54 -6.61 -21.95
N GLY A 164 -3.12 -7.85 -21.65
CA GLY A 164 -2.97 -8.90 -22.65
C GLY A 164 -4.28 -9.29 -23.35
N LYS A 165 -5.43 -9.07 -22.70
CA LYS A 165 -6.76 -9.38 -23.22
C LYS A 165 -7.43 -8.21 -23.96
N MET A 166 -6.81 -7.03 -24.01
CA MET A 166 -7.38 -5.90 -24.74
C MET A 166 -7.40 -6.18 -26.24
N ALA A 167 -8.57 -6.04 -26.87
CA ALA A 167 -8.72 -6.23 -28.32
C ALA A 167 -7.83 -5.27 -29.13
N GLN A 168 -7.75 -4.01 -28.68
CA GLN A 168 -6.84 -3.02 -29.21
C GLN A 168 -5.85 -2.63 -28.12
N LYS A 169 -4.60 -3.05 -28.29
CA LYS A 169 -3.51 -2.66 -27.39
C LYS A 169 -3.17 -1.18 -27.58
N PRO A 170 -2.94 -0.41 -26.50
CA PRO A 170 -2.44 0.95 -26.62
C PRO A 170 -1.04 0.96 -27.27
N LYS A 171 -0.66 2.11 -27.84
CA LYS A 171 0.69 2.32 -28.40
C LYS A 171 1.74 2.66 -27.34
N ALA A 172 1.31 3.16 -26.19
CA ALA A 172 2.15 3.38 -25.02
C ALA A 172 1.38 3.23 -23.71
N PHE A 173 2.11 2.86 -22.67
CA PHE A 173 1.67 2.90 -21.28
C PHE A 173 2.43 4.00 -20.53
N PHE A 174 1.72 4.76 -19.71
CA PHE A 174 2.29 5.76 -18.80
C PHE A 174 2.12 5.24 -17.37
N VAL A 175 3.19 4.71 -16.78
CA VAL A 175 3.16 4.03 -15.48
C VAL A 175 3.33 5.07 -14.37
N THR A 176 2.30 5.22 -13.54
CA THR A 176 2.23 6.20 -12.45
C THR A 176 1.79 5.53 -11.14
N HIS A 177 1.78 6.28 -10.05
CA HIS A 177 1.24 5.87 -8.74
C HIS A 177 1.83 4.55 -8.20
N GLY A 178 3.16 4.41 -8.28
CA GLY A 178 3.91 3.30 -7.69
C GLY A 178 5.29 3.74 -7.24
N GLU A 179 5.92 2.93 -6.39
CA GLU A 179 7.34 3.12 -6.06
C GLU A 179 8.19 2.99 -7.33
N VAL A 180 9.37 3.64 -7.33
CA VAL A 180 10.26 3.70 -8.51
C VAL A 180 10.57 2.29 -9.01
N ASP A 181 11.04 1.39 -8.14
CA ASP A 181 11.40 0.03 -8.52
C ASP A 181 10.22 -0.79 -9.05
N ALA A 182 9.04 -0.64 -8.44
CA ALA A 182 7.82 -1.32 -8.87
C ALA A 182 7.32 -0.81 -10.23
N SER A 183 7.40 0.50 -10.45
CA SER A 183 7.02 1.15 -11.71
C SER A 183 7.98 0.75 -12.83
N MET A 184 9.28 0.71 -12.55
CA MET A 184 10.32 0.22 -13.47
C MET A 184 10.10 -1.25 -13.85
N GLU A 185 9.79 -2.09 -12.87
CA GLU A 185 9.52 -3.50 -13.11
C GLU A 185 8.27 -3.69 -13.98
N LEU A 186 7.17 -2.99 -13.68
CA LEU A 186 5.96 -3.04 -14.48
C LEU A 186 6.19 -2.52 -15.90
N ALA A 187 6.89 -1.39 -16.07
CA ALA A 187 7.22 -0.83 -17.38
C ALA A 187 8.06 -1.82 -18.22
N GLY A 188 9.05 -2.46 -17.61
CA GLY A 188 9.85 -3.50 -18.26
C GLY A 188 9.01 -4.71 -18.67
N GLU A 189 8.09 -5.18 -17.82
CA GLU A 189 7.19 -6.29 -18.14
C GLU A 189 6.17 -5.94 -19.24
N LEU A 190 5.64 -4.72 -19.26
CA LEU A 190 4.77 -4.24 -20.33
C LEU A 190 5.48 -4.28 -21.69
N GLN A 191 6.73 -3.83 -21.74
CA GLN A 191 7.54 -3.92 -22.96
C GLN A 191 7.82 -5.37 -23.35
N ARG A 192 8.25 -6.22 -22.40
CA ARG A 192 8.62 -7.62 -22.67
C ARG A 192 7.44 -8.50 -23.09
N ARG A 193 6.30 -8.41 -22.40
CA ARG A 193 5.17 -9.34 -22.55
C ARG A 193 4.07 -8.81 -23.46
N ILE A 194 3.80 -7.51 -23.42
CA ILE A 194 2.72 -6.90 -24.21
C ILE A 194 3.25 -6.42 -25.56
N GLY A 195 4.53 -6.00 -25.61
CA GLY A 195 5.19 -5.46 -26.81
C GLY A 195 4.89 -3.98 -27.04
N THR A 196 4.38 -3.28 -26.03
CA THR A 196 3.98 -1.87 -26.11
C THR A 196 5.02 -1.00 -25.39
N ALA A 197 5.28 0.21 -25.92
CA ALA A 197 6.15 1.18 -25.25
C ALA A 197 5.62 1.50 -23.84
N ALA A 198 6.53 1.75 -22.90
CA ALA A 198 6.16 2.15 -21.55
C ALA A 198 7.05 3.30 -21.11
N TYR A 199 6.44 4.34 -20.54
CA TYR A 199 7.09 5.52 -19.99
C TYR A 199 6.69 5.68 -18.53
N ILE A 200 7.62 6.13 -17.69
CA ILE A 200 7.37 6.43 -16.27
C ILE A 200 7.50 7.95 -16.13
N PRO A 201 6.37 8.69 -16.10
CA PRO A 201 6.42 10.14 -16.02
C PRO A 201 7.08 10.62 -14.73
N GLN A 202 7.93 11.63 -14.87
CA GLN A 202 8.46 12.40 -13.76
C GLN A 202 7.53 13.58 -13.46
N TYR A 203 7.63 14.12 -12.25
CA TYR A 203 6.86 15.30 -11.87
C TYR A 203 7.18 16.48 -12.81
N GLY A 204 6.14 17.05 -13.42
CA GLY A 204 6.25 18.16 -14.37
C GLY A 204 6.35 17.74 -15.84
N ASP A 205 6.50 16.45 -16.13
CA ASP A 205 6.42 15.97 -17.51
C ASP A 205 5.02 16.22 -18.08
N SER A 206 4.96 16.54 -19.36
CA SER A 206 3.73 16.68 -20.12
C SER A 206 3.72 15.69 -21.28
N VAL A 207 2.59 15.06 -21.54
CA VAL A 207 2.42 14.14 -22.66
C VAL A 207 1.33 14.68 -23.57
N ASN A 208 1.69 14.96 -24.82
CA ASN A 208 0.72 15.28 -25.86
C ASN A 208 0.32 13.98 -26.57
N ILE A 209 -0.98 13.68 -26.61
CA ILE A 209 -1.52 12.47 -27.22
C ILE A 209 -2.46 12.89 -28.34
N SER A 210 -2.13 12.48 -29.57
CA SER A 210 -2.93 12.74 -30.78
C SER A 210 -3.24 11.42 -31.47
N GLY A 211 -4.44 10.88 -31.21
CA GLY A 211 -4.82 9.55 -31.68
C GLY A 211 -3.89 8.46 -31.11
N SER A 212 -3.12 7.81 -31.98
CA SER A 212 -2.14 6.79 -31.60
C SER A 212 -0.71 7.32 -31.41
N GLU A 213 -0.48 8.58 -31.78
CA GLU A 213 0.79 9.26 -31.59
C GLU A 213 0.85 9.87 -30.21
N TRP A 214 2.04 9.87 -29.64
CA TRP A 214 2.30 10.45 -28.33
C TRP A 214 3.71 11.04 -28.32
N GLN A 215 3.84 12.19 -27.68
CA GLN A 215 5.11 12.87 -27.50
C GLN A 215 5.22 13.34 -26.05
N VAL A 216 6.34 12.98 -25.44
CA VAL A 216 6.68 13.45 -24.09
C VAL A 216 7.46 14.75 -24.22
N THR A 217 6.95 15.79 -23.60
CA THR A 217 7.70 16.98 -23.24
C THR A 217 8.12 16.79 -21.79
N GLU A 218 9.37 16.41 -21.59
CA GLU A 218 9.89 16.30 -20.22
C GLU A 218 9.81 17.65 -19.51
N ALA A 219 9.64 17.61 -18.19
CA ALA A 219 9.71 18.81 -17.36
C ALA A 219 11.01 19.56 -17.68
N ALA A 220 10.87 20.76 -18.23
CA ALA A 220 11.92 21.74 -18.14
C ALA A 220 12.03 22.10 -16.66
N VAL A 221 12.99 21.49 -15.97
CA VAL A 221 13.55 22.14 -14.79
C VAL A 221 14.21 23.37 -15.39
N ALA A 222 13.50 24.50 -15.38
CA ALA A 222 14.03 25.75 -15.90
C ALA A 222 15.22 26.12 -15.02
N SER A 223 16.41 25.78 -15.51
CA SER A 223 17.63 26.44 -15.11
C SER A 223 18.37 26.75 -16.39
N ASP A 224 18.50 28.03 -16.72
CA ASP A 224 19.35 28.53 -17.82
C ASP A 224 20.85 28.39 -17.49
N VAL A 225 21.19 27.50 -16.55
CA VAL A 225 22.52 27.25 -16.00
C VAL A 225 23.03 25.94 -16.62
N PRO A 226 23.98 26.00 -17.58
CA PRO A 226 24.50 24.81 -18.28
C PRO A 226 24.97 23.69 -17.35
N GLU A 227 25.47 24.02 -16.15
CA GLU A 227 25.93 23.10 -15.13
C GLU A 227 24.80 22.23 -14.57
N VAL A 228 23.59 22.79 -14.43
CA VAL A 228 22.42 22.05 -13.94
C VAL A 228 21.89 21.11 -15.02
N ALA A 229 21.92 21.52 -16.30
CA ALA A 229 21.59 20.66 -17.42
C ALA A 229 22.57 19.48 -17.54
N ALA A 230 23.88 19.73 -17.43
CA ALA A 230 24.91 18.69 -17.42
C ALA A 230 24.74 17.72 -16.24
N LEU A 231 24.41 18.24 -15.04
CA LEU A 231 24.12 17.40 -13.88
C LEU A 231 22.87 16.54 -14.10
N LYS A 232 21.81 17.08 -14.72
CA LYS A 232 20.59 16.33 -15.04
C LYS A 232 20.89 15.16 -15.99
N ASP A 233 21.66 15.39 -17.05
CA ASP A 233 22.06 14.33 -17.99
C ASP A 233 22.95 13.28 -17.32
N TYR A 234 23.82 13.70 -16.41
CA TYR A 234 24.60 12.78 -15.59
C TYR A 234 23.71 11.92 -14.69
N LEU A 235 22.71 12.52 -14.01
CA LEU A 235 21.75 11.80 -13.17
C LEU A 235 20.91 10.79 -13.97
N LYS A 236 20.45 11.16 -15.17
CA LYS A 236 19.76 10.22 -16.08
C LYS A 236 20.65 9.05 -16.50
N ASN A 237 21.90 9.32 -16.84
CA ASN A 237 22.86 8.28 -17.19
C ASN A 237 23.18 7.38 -15.98
N LEU A 238 23.26 7.96 -14.79
CA LEU A 238 23.43 7.23 -13.54
C LEU A 238 22.23 6.30 -13.29
N GLU A 239 21.01 6.77 -13.49
CA GLU A 239 19.79 5.97 -13.37
C GLU A 239 19.78 4.81 -14.39
N ARG A 240 20.12 5.08 -15.64
CA ARG A 240 20.24 4.04 -16.68
C ARG A 240 21.30 2.99 -16.34
N THR A 241 22.42 3.43 -15.79
CA THR A 241 23.52 2.54 -15.36
C THR A 241 23.10 1.70 -14.16
N TYR A 242 22.41 2.32 -13.19
CA TYR A 242 21.81 1.62 -12.05
C TYR A 242 20.84 0.53 -12.51
N LEU A 243 19.94 0.84 -13.46
CA LEU A 243 19.02 -0.14 -14.05
C LEU A 243 19.74 -1.35 -14.66
N GLN A 244 20.81 -1.12 -15.42
CA GLN A 244 21.61 -2.19 -16.01
C GLN A 244 22.28 -3.05 -14.92
N HIS A 245 22.78 -2.42 -13.87
CA HIS A 245 23.37 -3.13 -12.73
C HIS A 245 22.32 -3.90 -11.92
N ARG A 246 21.12 -3.35 -11.70
CA ARG A 246 20.00 -4.01 -11.03
C ARG A 246 19.65 -5.31 -11.74
N ALA A 247 19.42 -5.27 -13.05
CA ALA A 247 19.13 -6.46 -13.85
C ALA A 247 20.26 -7.51 -13.77
N LYS A 248 21.53 -7.06 -13.77
CA LYS A 248 22.68 -7.97 -13.61
C LYS A 248 22.73 -8.59 -12.22
N ILE A 249 22.43 -7.82 -11.18
CA ILE A 249 22.38 -8.30 -9.78
C ILE A 249 21.29 -9.37 -9.65
N GLU A 250 20.09 -9.11 -10.16
CA GLU A 250 18.97 -10.06 -10.16
C GLU A 250 19.36 -11.36 -10.88
N GLN A 251 20.00 -11.28 -12.04
CA GLN A 251 20.50 -12.47 -12.74
C GLN A 251 21.56 -13.25 -11.95
N VAL A 252 22.48 -12.56 -11.27
CA VAL A 252 23.50 -13.21 -10.44
C VAL A 252 22.85 -13.91 -9.25
N VAL A 253 21.91 -13.26 -8.59
CA VAL A 253 21.17 -13.81 -7.44
C VAL A 253 20.29 -14.99 -7.86
N ALA A 254 19.64 -14.91 -9.01
CA ALA A 254 18.83 -16.00 -9.55
C ALA A 254 19.66 -17.25 -9.88
N ARG A 255 20.92 -17.06 -10.29
CA ARG A 255 21.87 -18.15 -10.56
C ARG A 255 22.55 -18.70 -9.30
N ASP A 256 22.74 -17.86 -8.30
CA ASP A 256 23.48 -18.17 -7.07
C ASP A 256 22.88 -17.41 -5.88
N SER A 257 21.90 -18.04 -5.23
CA SER A 257 21.16 -17.46 -4.10
C SER A 257 22.03 -17.26 -2.86
N GLY A 258 23.19 -17.90 -2.77
CA GLY A 258 24.15 -17.72 -1.67
C GLY A 258 24.76 -16.31 -1.63
N LYS A 259 24.77 -15.60 -2.77
CA LYS A 259 25.35 -14.24 -2.89
C LYS A 259 24.45 -13.12 -2.38
N VAL A 260 23.18 -13.40 -2.08
CA VAL A 260 22.20 -12.39 -1.64
C VAL A 260 22.71 -11.59 -0.44
N LYS A 261 23.27 -12.28 0.56
CA LYS A 261 23.73 -11.64 1.81
C LYS A 261 24.87 -10.65 1.55
N ASP A 262 25.83 -11.03 0.72
CA ASP A 262 26.99 -10.19 0.40
C ASP A 262 26.61 -9.00 -0.49
N ILE A 263 25.75 -9.23 -1.48
CA ILE A 263 25.23 -8.17 -2.35
C ILE A 263 24.43 -7.16 -1.52
N ARG A 264 23.52 -7.63 -0.66
CA ARG A 264 22.74 -6.77 0.23
C ARG A 264 23.63 -5.90 1.11
N LYS A 265 24.65 -6.49 1.74
CA LYS A 265 25.62 -5.75 2.57
C LYS A 265 26.35 -4.65 1.79
N LYS A 266 26.66 -4.88 0.51
CA LYS A 266 27.27 -3.85 -0.36
C LYS A 266 26.28 -2.75 -0.73
N LEU A 267 25.05 -3.11 -1.06
CA LEU A 267 23.98 -2.14 -1.36
C LEU A 267 23.64 -1.27 -0.14
N GLU A 268 23.60 -1.84 1.06
CA GLU A 268 23.40 -1.09 2.31
C GLU A 268 24.52 -0.05 2.55
N LYS A 269 25.77 -0.39 2.22
CA LYS A 269 26.89 0.57 2.28
C LYS A 269 26.75 1.70 1.27
N ILE A 270 26.34 1.39 0.05
CA ILE A 270 26.11 2.40 -1.00
C ILE A 270 24.96 3.31 -0.58
N LYS A 271 23.84 2.74 -0.13
CA LYS A 271 22.70 3.50 0.38
C LYS A 271 23.13 4.45 1.50
N LYS A 272 23.85 3.94 2.51
CA LYS A 272 24.34 4.78 3.61
C LYS A 272 25.24 5.92 3.11
N TYR A 273 26.17 5.64 2.20
CA TYR A 273 27.04 6.67 1.65
C TYR A 273 26.26 7.76 0.90
N VAL A 274 25.25 7.37 0.11
CA VAL A 274 24.38 8.31 -0.59
C VAL A 274 23.53 9.11 0.40
N ASP A 275 22.93 8.46 1.40
CA ASP A 275 22.14 9.13 2.45
C ASP A 275 22.99 10.16 3.21
N ASP A 276 24.20 9.79 3.63
CA ASP A 276 25.14 10.67 4.34
C ASP A 276 25.53 11.87 3.45
N MET A 277 25.84 11.64 2.17
CA MET A 277 26.17 12.71 1.21
C MET A 277 24.99 13.67 1.02
N LEU A 278 23.79 13.16 0.77
CA LEU A 278 22.61 13.98 0.53
C LEU A 278 22.18 14.76 1.78
N SER A 279 22.39 14.21 2.98
CA SER A 279 22.13 14.92 4.23
C SER A 279 23.11 16.08 4.50
N SER A 280 24.23 16.12 3.79
CA SER A 280 25.28 17.15 3.93
C SER A 280 25.20 18.27 2.89
N LEU A 281 24.30 18.17 1.92
CA LEU A 281 23.96 19.19 0.92
C LEU A 281 22.86 20.11 1.44
#